data_AF-A0A849C8B0-F1
#
_entry.id   AF-A0A849C8B0-F1
#
_cell.length_a   1.000
_cell.length_b   1.000
_cell.length_c   1.000
_cell.angle_alpha   90.00
_cell.angle_beta   90.00
_cell.angle_gamma   90.00
#
_symmetry.space_group_name_H-M   'P 1'
#
loop_
_entity.id
_entity.type
_entity.pdbx_description
1 polymer ?
#
loop_
_entity_poly.entity_id
_entity_poly.type
_entity_poly.pdbx_seq_one_letter_code
_entity_poly.pdbx_strand_id
1 'polypeptide(L)' 'MVELATERNDLPELRRLADAGSADAVDQLVESASERNDLPELRRLAATGHADAADLLAELADEDSTQSPG' A
#
# COMPACT_ATOMS: atom_id res chain seq x y z
N MET A 1 -2.88 -13.49 12.53
CA MET A 1 -3.99 -13.23 11.58
C MET A 1 -3.46 -12.55 10.33
N VAL A 2 -2.69 -11.46 10.51
CA VAL A 2 -1.96 -10.80 9.41
C VAL A 2 -1.14 -11.78 8.59
N GLU A 3 -0.26 -12.56 9.22
CA GLU A 3 0.60 -13.55 8.52
C GLU A 3 -0.19 -14.50 7.60
N LEU A 4 -1.27 -15.12 8.09
CA LEU A 4 -2.13 -15.99 7.28
C LEU A 4 -2.84 -15.25 6.14
N ALA A 5 -3.23 -13.99 6.35
CA ALA A 5 -3.86 -13.18 5.31
C ALA A 5 -2.83 -12.79 4.24
N THR A 6 -1.60 -12.46 4.64
CA THR A 6 -0.47 -12.20 3.75
C THR A 6 -0.12 -13.40 2.89
N GLU A 7 0.07 -14.58 3.50
CA GLU A 7 0.38 -15.82 2.77
C GLU A 7 -0.69 -16.17 1.72
N ARG A 8 -1.95 -15.82 2.01
CA ARG A 8 -3.09 -16.07 1.12
C ARG A 8 -3.37 -14.92 0.16
N ASN A 9 -2.61 -13.83 0.27
CA ASN A 9 -2.83 -12.58 -0.47
C ASN A 9 -4.28 -12.07 -0.31
N ASP A 10 -4.84 -12.24 0.89
CA ASP A 10 -6.20 -11.84 1.26
C ASP A 10 -6.22 -10.35 1.60
N LEU A 11 -6.14 -9.51 0.56
CA LEU A 11 -6.19 -8.06 0.69
C LEU A 11 -7.44 -7.55 1.44
N PRO A 12 -8.66 -8.11 1.23
CA PRO A 12 -9.82 -7.73 2.03
C PRO A 12 -9.64 -7.94 3.54
N GLU A 13 -9.07 -9.07 3.96
CA GLU A 13 -8.81 -9.34 5.38
C GLU A 13 -7.70 -8.43 5.94
N LEU A 14 -6.62 -8.23 5.18
CA LEU A 14 -5.56 -7.27 5.55
C LEU A 14 -6.12 -5.85 5.72
N ARG A 15 -7.03 -5.40 4.83
CA ARG A 15 -7.70 -4.09 4.96
C ARG A 15 -8.54 -4.01 6.23
N ARG A 16 -9.29 -5.06 6.56
CA ARG A 16 -10.04 -5.10 7.83
C ARG A 16 -9.14 -5.04 9.05
N LEU A 17 -8.02 -5.74 9.03
CA LEU A 17 -7.05 -5.73 10.13
C LEU A 17 -6.36 -4.36 10.26
N ALA A 18 -6.02 -3.73 9.14
CA ALA A 18 -5.49 -2.37 9.09
C ALA A 18 -6.50 -1.35 9.63
N ASP A 19 -7.76 -1.42 9.20
CA ASP A 19 -8.85 -0.57 9.70
C ASP A 19 -9.12 -0.78 11.20
N ALA A 20 -8.82 -1.98 11.72
CA ALA A 20 -8.85 -2.29 13.15
C ALA A 20 -7.60 -1.81 13.92
N GLY A 21 -6.63 -1.18 13.25
CA GLY A 21 -5.43 -0.58 13.83
C GLY A 21 -4.17 -1.47 13.79
N SER A 22 -4.17 -2.55 13.00
CA SER A 22 -3.00 -3.43 12.88
C SER A 22 -1.92 -2.81 11.99
N ALA A 23 -0.83 -2.34 12.59
CA ALA A 23 0.34 -1.81 11.86
C ALA A 23 0.92 -2.84 10.88
N ASP A 24 1.10 -4.09 11.32
CA ASP A 24 1.63 -5.15 10.42
C ASP A 24 0.75 -5.36 9.18
N ALA A 25 -0.58 -5.16 9.30
CA ALA A 25 -1.49 -5.31 8.15
C ALA A 25 -1.36 -4.12 7.19
N VAL A 26 -1.13 -2.92 7.72
CA VAL A 26 -0.82 -1.72 6.93
C VAL A 26 0.46 -1.96 6.15
N ASP A 27 1.53 -2.40 6.81
CA ASP A 27 2.84 -2.61 6.17
C ASP A 27 2.74 -3.58 5.01
N GLN A 28 2.02 -4.71 5.20
CA GLN A 28 1.82 -5.69 4.14
C GLN A 28 0.96 -5.15 2.97
N LEU A 29 -0.03 -4.29 3.24
CA LEU A 29 -0.80 -3.63 2.19
C LEU A 29 0.05 -2.61 1.43
N VAL A 30 0.91 -1.87 2.12
CA VAL A 30 1.82 -0.90 1.50
C VAL A 30 2.81 -1.62 0.58
N GLU A 31 3.45 -2.68 1.06
CA GLU A 31 4.38 -3.51 0.29
C GLU A 31 3.68 -4.07 -0.97
N SER A 32 2.55 -4.76 -0.77
CA SER A 32 1.79 -5.37 -1.88
C SER A 32 1.31 -4.32 -2.89
N ALA A 33 0.88 -3.14 -2.43
CA ALA A 33 0.43 -2.07 -3.31
C ALA A 33 1.58 -1.46 -4.11
N SER A 34 2.75 -1.28 -3.49
CA SER A 34 3.95 -0.81 -4.17
C SER A 34 4.38 -1.76 -5.29
N GLU A 35 4.52 -3.05 -4.98
CA GLU A 35 4.90 -4.09 -5.97
C GLU A 35 3.95 -4.13 -7.17
N ARG A 36 2.67 -3.86 -6.93
CA ARG A 36 1.62 -3.89 -7.95
C ARG A 36 1.38 -2.54 -8.63
N ASN A 37 2.08 -1.48 -8.22
CA ASN A 37 1.78 -0.10 -8.62
C ASN A 37 0.30 0.28 -8.37
N ASP A 38 -0.29 -0.22 -7.29
CA ASP A 38 -1.67 0.07 -6.88
C ASP A 38 -1.74 1.45 -6.18
N LEU A 39 -1.62 2.50 -6.99
CA LEU A 39 -1.71 3.88 -6.53
C LEU A 39 -3.04 4.20 -5.79
N PRO A 40 -4.21 3.65 -6.19
CA PRO A 40 -5.44 3.79 -5.40
C PRO A 40 -5.31 3.27 -3.97
N GLU A 41 -4.68 2.11 -3.76
CA GLU A 41 -4.47 1.55 -2.43
C GLU A 41 -3.50 2.40 -1.60
N LEU A 42 -2.36 2.79 -2.17
CA LEU A 42 -1.39 3.66 -1.52
C LEU A 42 -2.02 5.02 -1.15
N ARG A 43 -2.83 5.61 -2.03
CA ARG A 43 -3.58 6.84 -1.74
C ARG A 43 -4.55 6.67 -0.57
N ARG A 44 -5.25 5.54 -0.48
CA ARG A 44 -6.16 5.29 0.65
C ARG A 44 -5.38 5.24 1.96
N LEU A 45 -4.28 4.48 1.99
CA LEU A 45 -3.44 4.32 3.18
C LEU A 45 -2.78 5.64 3.60
N ALA A 46 -2.30 6.43 2.64
CA ALA A 46 -1.79 7.78 2.89
C ALA A 46 -2.87 8.70 3.48
N ALA A 47 -4.10 8.64 2.95
CA ALA A 47 -5.23 9.44 3.43
C ALA A 47 -5.67 9.04 4.85
N THR A 48 -5.41 7.81 5.29
CA THR A 48 -5.61 7.38 6.68
C THR A 48 -4.44 7.72 7.60
N GLY A 49 -3.40 8.38 7.08
CA GLY A 49 -2.26 8.89 7.85
C GLY A 49 -1.02 8.00 7.86
N HIS A 50 -0.94 6.98 6.99
CA HIS A 50 0.25 6.12 6.91
C HIS A 50 1.33 6.79 6.05
N ALA A 51 2.41 7.20 6.70
CA ALA A 51 3.50 7.96 6.08
C ALA A 51 4.21 7.16 4.98
N ASP A 52 4.52 5.88 5.22
CA ASP A 52 5.21 5.04 4.23
C ASP A 52 4.42 4.93 2.92
N ALA A 53 3.09 4.87 3.00
CA ALA A 53 2.23 4.88 1.82
C ALA A 53 2.26 6.22 1.08
N ALA A 54 2.36 7.33 1.79
CA ALA A 54 2.46 8.67 1.20
C ALA A 54 3.80 8.88 0.51
N ASP A 55 4.89 8.40 1.12
CA ASP A 55 6.24 8.49 0.59
C ASP A 55 6.37 7.66 -0.70
N LEU A 56 5.92 6.40 -0.68
CA LEU A 56 5.90 5.54 -1.87
C LEU A 56 5.02 6.11 -2.99
N LEU A 57 3.88 6.71 -2.66
CA LEU A 57 3.02 7.34 -3.67
C LEU A 57 3.73 8.50 -4.38
N ALA A 58 4.52 9.30 -3.64
CA ALA A 58 5.31 10.37 -4.21
C ALA A 58 6.43 9.83 -5.11
N GLU A 59 7.16 8.82 -4.66
CA GLU A 59 8.23 8.17 -5.43
C GLU A 59 7.72 7.61 -6.76
N LEU A 60 6.64 6.81 -6.72
CA LEU A 60 6.05 6.23 -7.93
C LEU A 60 5.49 7.29 -8.90
N ALA A 61 4.95 8.40 -8.38
CA ALA A 61 4.46 9.50 -9.21
C ALA A 61 5.60 10.24 -9.93
N ASP A 62 6.75 10.39 -9.27
CA ASP A 62 7.95 10.94 -9.89
C ASP A 62 8.49 9.97 -10.95
N GLU A 63 8.56 8.67 -10.67
CA GLU A 63 9.02 7.66 -11.62
C GLU A 63 8.15 7.62 -12.90
N ASP A 64 6.82 7.64 -12.77
CA ASP A 64 5.89 7.68 -13.91
C ASP A 64 6.13 8.92 -14.80
N SER A 65 6.42 10.07 -14.18
CA SER A 65 6.72 11.31 -14.90
C SER A 65 8.06 11.26 -15.66
N THR A 66 9.03 10.47 -15.18
CA THR A 66 10.33 10.29 -15.85
C THR A 66 10.31 9.25 -16.98
N GLN A 67 9.31 8.36 -17.01
CA GLN A 67 9.18 7.32 -18.03
C GLN A 67 8.41 7.77 -19.29
N SER A 68 8.10 9.06 -19.44
CA SER A 68 7.58 9.60 -20.72
C SER A 68 8.75 9.97 -21.65
N PRO A 69 9.12 9.15 -22.67
CA PRO A 69 10.05 9.61 -23.68
C PRO A 69 9.28 10.62 -24.56
N GLY A 70 9.83 11.84 -24.66
CA GLY A 70 9.35 12.86 -25.59
C GLY A 70 9.48 12.45 -27.05
#